data_AF-A0A4Q5QV67-F1
#
_entry.id   AF-A0A4Q5QV67-F1
#
_cell.length_a   1.000
_cell.length_b   1.000
_cell.length_c   1.000
_cell.angle_alpha   90.00
_cell.angle_beta   90.00
_cell.angle_gamma   90.00
#
_symmetry.space_group_name_H-M   'P 1'
#
loop_
_entity.id
_entity.type
_entity.pdbx_description
1 polymer ?
#
loop_
_entity_poly.entity_id
_entity_poly.type
_entity_poly.pdbx_seq_one_letter_code
_entity_poly.pdbx_strand_id
1 'polypeptide(L)'
;MKKLFLYIGLITITAISCGKKLDILPLANIAEEEVFTTDANVKKALNGAYDAVSASGAYGGDILMYGELLASESTNGEINWDGTFNEPREIFNKAMLTNNGYITATWVSAYRTINICNGILANISIVDPADRDRVEGEAAFLRGSMYFELVKLFAKPYSAGGGNPGLPLIISPT
;
A
#
# COMPACT_ATOMS: atom_id res chain seq x y z
N MET A 1 17.37 -27.40 59.51
CA MET A 1 16.19 -26.53 59.28
C MET A 1 16.56 -25.11 58.83
N LYS A 2 17.48 -24.39 59.50
CA LYS A 2 17.88 -23.01 59.10
C LYS A 2 18.43 -22.88 57.67
N LYS A 3 19.17 -23.89 57.17
CA LYS A 3 19.70 -23.91 55.79
C LYS A 3 18.60 -24.10 54.73
N LEU A 4 17.49 -24.76 55.06
CA LEU A 4 16.37 -25.00 54.14
C LEU A 4 15.61 -23.70 53.83
N PHE A 5 15.43 -22.84 54.83
CA PHE A 5 14.84 -21.51 54.64
C PHE A 5 15.69 -20.59 53.75
N LEU A 6 17.02 -20.73 53.79
CA LEU A 6 17.95 -20.01 52.90
C LEU A 6 17.83 -20.44 51.44
N TYR A 7 17.67 -21.75 51.17
CA TYR A 7 17.47 -22.25 49.81
C TYR A 7 16.08 -21.90 49.24
N ILE A 8 15.04 -21.88 50.08
CA ILE A 8 13.69 -21.47 49.67
C ILE A 8 13.65 -19.96 49.34
N GLY A 9 14.35 -19.13 50.11
CA GLY A 9 14.46 -17.69 49.83
C GLY A 9 15.22 -17.36 48.54
N LEU A 10 16.20 -18.18 48.16
CA LEU A 10 16.97 -17.97 46.92
C LEU A 10 16.17 -18.33 45.66
N ILE A 11 15.28 -19.32 45.74
CA ILE A 11 14.39 -19.75 44.64
C ILE A 11 13.25 -18.74 44.39
N THR A 12 12.76 -18.07 45.43
CA THR A 12 11.71 -17.05 45.27
C THR A 12 12.23 -15.75 44.65
N ILE A 13 13.52 -15.42 44.83
CA ILE A 13 14.13 -14.21 44.24
C ILE A 13 14.34 -14.37 42.73
N THR A 14 14.61 -15.58 42.22
CA THR A 14 14.78 -15.82 40.77
C THR A 14 13.46 -15.85 40.01
N ALA A 15 12.33 -16.07 40.68
CA ALA A 15 11.00 -16.07 40.07
C ALA A 15 10.42 -14.66 39.77
N ILE A 16 11.05 -13.59 40.26
CA ILE A 16 10.53 -12.21 40.14
C ILE A 16 11.11 -11.47 38.90
N SER A 17 12.07 -12.05 38.17
CA SER A 17 12.91 -11.28 37.23
C SER A 17 12.53 -11.33 35.74
N CYS A 18 11.33 -11.79 35.31
CA CYS A 18 11.04 -11.82 33.87
C CYS A 18 9.60 -11.47 33.46
N GLY A 19 8.97 -10.49 34.11
CA GLY A 19 7.58 -10.10 33.83
C GLY A 19 7.36 -8.87 32.96
N LYS A 20 8.40 -8.07 32.64
CA LYS A 20 8.20 -6.72 32.03
C LYS A 20 8.53 -6.63 30.53
N LYS A 21 8.77 -7.74 29.85
CA LYS A 21 9.21 -7.78 28.44
C LYS A 21 8.46 -8.80 27.59
N LEU A 22 7.26 -9.21 28.00
CA LEU A 22 6.50 -10.22 27.26
C LEU A 22 5.64 -9.63 26.13
N ASP A 23 5.26 -8.35 26.24
CA ASP A 23 4.54 -7.61 25.19
C ASP A 23 5.47 -6.59 24.52
N ILE A 24 6.53 -7.07 23.88
CA ILE A 24 7.31 -6.23 22.98
C ILE A 24 6.58 -6.26 21.64
N LEU A 25 5.68 -5.29 21.40
CA LEU A 25 5.23 -5.02 20.05
C LEU A 25 6.48 -4.76 19.19
N PRO A 26 6.56 -5.27 17.95
CA PRO A 26 7.71 -5.01 17.09
C PRO A 26 7.90 -3.49 17.03
N LEU A 27 9.07 -2.97 17.42
CA LEU A 27 9.34 -1.53 17.42
C LEU A 27 9.13 -0.87 16.03
N ALA A 28 9.11 -1.70 14.97
CA ALA A 28 8.85 -1.31 13.59
C ALA A 28 7.36 -1.33 13.17
N ASN A 29 6.47 -1.96 13.93
CA ASN A 29 5.04 -2.05 13.64
C ASN A 29 4.24 -1.30 14.70
N ILE A 30 3.54 -0.26 14.28
CA ILE A 30 2.50 0.37 15.09
C ILE A 30 1.31 -0.61 15.10
N ALA A 31 0.76 -0.91 16.27
CA ALA A 31 -0.48 -1.68 16.36
C ALA A 31 -1.58 -0.98 15.56
N GLU A 32 -2.42 -1.72 14.86
CA GLU A 32 -3.45 -1.15 13.98
C GLU A 32 -4.35 -0.14 14.70
N GLU A 33 -4.64 -0.41 15.97
CA GLU A 33 -5.40 0.43 16.90
C GLU A 33 -4.72 1.77 17.23
N GLU A 34 -3.39 1.88 17.06
CA GLU A 34 -2.57 3.04 17.40
C GLU A 34 -2.18 3.90 16.19
N VAL A 35 -2.48 3.44 14.96
CA VAL A 35 -2.04 4.12 13.73
C VAL A 35 -2.64 5.53 13.61
N PHE A 36 -3.87 5.72 14.09
CA PHE A 36 -4.61 6.98 13.98
C PHE A 36 -4.95 7.58 15.35
N THR A 37 -4.04 7.51 16.32
CA THR A 37 -4.26 8.07 17.68
C THR A 37 -3.60 9.43 17.91
N THR A 38 -2.59 9.80 17.12
CA THR A 38 -1.84 11.05 17.28
C THR A 38 -1.50 11.70 15.94
N ASP A 39 -1.34 13.03 15.92
CA ASP A 39 -0.89 13.80 14.75
C ASP A 39 0.37 13.18 14.10
N ALA A 40 1.37 12.85 14.92
CA ALA A 40 2.62 12.25 14.47
C ALA A 40 2.41 10.88 13.82
N ASN A 41 1.48 10.06 14.32
CA ASN A 41 1.18 8.75 13.73
C ASN A 41 0.42 8.88 12.40
N VAL A 42 -0.52 9.82 12.28
CA VAL A 42 -1.19 10.11 10.99
C VAL A 42 -0.17 10.56 9.93
N LYS A 43 0.77 11.43 10.31
CA LYS A 43 1.84 11.87 9.40
C LYS A 43 2.79 10.73 9.01
N LYS A 44 3.06 9.77 9.90
CA LYS A 44 3.79 8.54 9.56
C LYS A 44 2.99 7.64 8.61
N ALA A 45 1.67 7.52 8.80
CA ALA A 45 0.80 6.80 7.89
C ALA A 45 0.82 7.43 6.48
N LEU A 46 0.88 8.77 6.39
CA LEU A 46 1.06 9.48 5.11
C LEU A 46 2.38 9.10 4.44
N ASN A 47 3.50 9.06 5.18
CA ASN A 47 4.76 8.53 4.63
C ASN A 47 4.60 7.08 4.15
N GLY A 48 3.84 6.25 4.87
CA GLY A 48 3.49 4.90 4.45
C GLY A 48 2.64 4.84 3.16
N ALA A 49 1.80 5.85 2.90
CA ALA A 49 1.08 5.97 1.63
C ALA A 49 2.03 6.29 0.46
N TYR A 50 3.01 7.17 0.68
CA TYR A 50 4.07 7.43 -0.29
C TYR A 50 4.98 6.21 -0.53
N ASP A 51 5.30 5.46 0.52
CA ASP A 51 6.02 4.19 0.37
C ASP A 51 5.18 3.18 -0.44
N ALA A 52 3.89 3.04 -0.13
CA ALA A 52 3.00 2.14 -0.85
C ALA A 52 2.87 2.48 -2.35
N VAL A 53 2.79 3.77 -2.70
CA VAL A 53 2.70 4.20 -4.11
C VAL A 53 4.03 3.98 -4.87
N SER A 54 5.15 3.87 -4.16
CA SER A 54 6.47 3.59 -4.73
C SER A 54 6.69 2.11 -5.11
N ALA A 55 5.74 1.22 -4.77
CA ALA A 55 5.81 -0.18 -5.17
C ALA A 55 5.87 -0.33 -6.71
N SER A 56 6.55 -1.37 -7.20
CA SER A 56 6.72 -1.60 -8.65
C SER A 56 5.39 -1.57 -9.40
N GLY A 57 4.38 -2.27 -8.86
CA GLY A 57 3.03 -2.33 -9.43
C GLY A 57 2.29 -1.00 -9.49
N ALA A 58 2.78 0.04 -8.83
CA ALA A 58 2.25 1.40 -8.85
C ALA A 58 3.23 2.34 -9.59
N TYR A 59 3.61 3.47 -8.98
CA TYR A 59 4.56 4.42 -9.57
C TYR A 59 6.03 4.02 -9.42
N GLY A 60 6.31 2.84 -8.84
CA GLY A 60 7.65 2.26 -8.83
C GLY A 60 8.16 1.80 -10.19
N GLY A 61 7.28 1.68 -11.20
CA GLY A 61 7.71 1.53 -12.60
C GLY A 61 6.71 0.85 -13.52
N ASP A 62 5.91 -0.10 -13.03
CA ASP A 62 5.11 -0.97 -13.90
C ASP A 62 4.03 -0.17 -14.65
N ILE A 63 3.33 0.75 -13.98
CA ILE A 63 2.32 1.61 -14.61
C ILE A 63 2.94 2.46 -15.74
N LEU A 64 4.16 2.96 -15.55
CA LEU A 64 4.86 3.74 -16.56
C LEU A 64 5.25 2.86 -17.76
N MET A 65 5.72 1.64 -17.48
CA MET A 65 6.09 0.66 -18.51
C MET A 65 4.88 0.24 -19.37
N TYR A 66 3.69 0.07 -18.77
CA TYR A 66 2.51 -0.36 -19.51
C TYR A 66 2.14 0.56 -20.66
N GLY A 67 2.24 1.88 -20.45
CA GLY A 67 1.94 2.86 -21.51
C GLY A 67 2.81 2.66 -22.75
N GLU A 68 4.10 2.46 -22.54
CA GLU A 68 5.08 2.21 -23.62
C GLU A 68 4.81 0.88 -24.34
N LEU A 69 4.58 -0.20 -23.58
CA LEU A 69 4.34 -1.52 -24.17
C LEU A 69 3.00 -1.60 -24.92
N LEU A 70 1.95 -0.98 -24.39
CA LEU A 70 0.62 -0.98 -25.02
C LEU A 70 0.56 -0.08 -26.25
N ALA A 71 1.31 1.03 -26.27
CA ALA A 71 1.37 1.95 -27.40
C ALA A 71 2.20 1.39 -28.57
N SER A 72 3.15 0.49 -28.32
CA SER A 72 3.98 -0.06 -29.38
C SER A 72 3.22 -1.06 -30.27
N GLU A 73 3.61 -1.11 -31.54
CA GLU A 73 3.10 -2.07 -32.51
C GLU A 73 4.11 -3.21 -32.69
N SER A 74 3.62 -4.46 -32.70
CA SER A 74 4.48 -5.64 -32.85
C SER A 74 5.18 -5.72 -34.21
N THR A 75 4.67 -4.97 -35.20
CA THR A 75 5.25 -4.87 -36.54
C THR A 75 5.56 -3.40 -36.81
N ASN A 76 6.83 -3.03 -36.93
CA ASN A 76 7.33 -1.67 -37.19
C ASN A 76 7.14 -0.66 -36.04
N GLY A 77 6.97 -1.11 -34.80
CA GLY A 77 7.01 -0.22 -33.63
C GLY A 77 8.42 0.29 -33.30
N GLU A 78 8.50 1.46 -32.64
CA GLU A 78 9.76 2.04 -32.16
C GLU A 78 10.31 1.31 -30.92
N ILE A 79 9.44 0.58 -30.21
CA ILE A 79 9.76 -0.19 -29.00
C ILE A 79 9.51 -1.67 -29.28
N ASN A 80 10.49 -2.53 -29.00
CA ASN A 80 10.35 -3.99 -29.10
C ASN A 80 10.58 -4.66 -27.75
N TRP A 81 9.89 -5.77 -27.50
CA TRP A 81 10.10 -6.61 -26.31
C TRP A 81 10.98 -7.83 -26.61
N ASP A 82 12.24 -7.76 -26.18
CA ASP A 82 13.25 -8.81 -26.34
C ASP A 82 13.57 -9.59 -25.04
N GLY A 83 12.72 -9.46 -24.01
CA GLY A 83 12.92 -10.11 -22.70
C GLY A 83 12.41 -11.56 -22.60
N THR A 84 12.91 -12.32 -21.63
CA THR A 84 12.46 -13.70 -21.36
C THR A 84 11.19 -13.79 -20.51
N PHE A 85 10.76 -12.69 -19.89
CA PHE A 85 9.51 -12.66 -19.12
C PHE A 85 8.29 -12.71 -20.05
N ASN A 86 7.34 -13.57 -19.72
CA ASN A 86 6.15 -13.78 -20.53
C ASN A 86 5.10 -12.70 -20.26
N GLU A 87 4.94 -12.28 -19.01
CA GLU A 87 3.87 -11.39 -18.58
C GLU A 87 3.98 -9.98 -19.20
N PRO A 88 5.16 -9.33 -19.28
CA PRO A 88 5.29 -8.09 -20.04
C PRO A 88 5.17 -8.31 -21.57
N ARG A 89 5.58 -9.48 -22.09
CA ARG A 89 5.39 -9.85 -23.50
C ARG A 89 3.90 -9.94 -23.84
N GLU A 90 3.08 -10.46 -22.94
CA GLU A 90 1.62 -10.49 -23.10
C GLU A 90 1.02 -9.08 -23.16
N ILE A 91 1.53 -8.14 -22.35
CA ILE A 91 1.13 -6.72 -22.40
C ILE A 91 1.48 -6.11 -23.76
N PHE A 92 2.73 -6.28 -24.20
CA PHE A 92 3.20 -5.82 -25.51
C PHE A 92 2.37 -6.36 -26.69
N ASN A 93 2.06 -7.66 -26.64
CA ASN A 93 1.25 -8.34 -27.66
C ASN A 93 -0.26 -8.08 -27.50
N LYS A 94 -0.69 -7.34 -26.46
CA LYS A 94 -2.09 -7.05 -26.16
C LYS A 94 -2.92 -8.34 -25.96
N ALA A 95 -2.28 -9.35 -25.37
CA ALA A 95 -2.81 -10.70 -25.17
C ALA A 95 -2.68 -11.15 -23.70
N MET A 96 -2.87 -10.20 -22.77
CA MET A 96 -2.81 -10.43 -21.32
C MET A 96 -3.80 -11.50 -20.88
N LEU A 97 -3.30 -12.47 -20.11
CA LEU A 97 -4.12 -13.49 -19.47
C LEU A 97 -4.63 -13.02 -18.11
N THR A 98 -5.70 -13.65 -17.61
CA THR A 98 -6.32 -13.31 -16.32
C THR A 98 -5.41 -13.58 -15.12
N ASN A 99 -4.36 -14.38 -15.29
CA ASN A 99 -3.36 -14.69 -14.28
C ASN A 99 -2.04 -13.91 -14.45
N ASN A 100 -2.01 -12.86 -15.28
CA ASN A 100 -0.83 -12.02 -15.46
C ASN A 100 -0.44 -11.35 -14.12
N GLY A 101 0.76 -11.67 -13.63
CA GLY A 101 1.23 -11.26 -12.30
C GLY A 101 1.46 -9.75 -12.18
N TYR A 102 1.86 -9.08 -13.25
CA TYR A 102 2.08 -7.62 -13.26
C TYR A 102 0.76 -6.88 -13.09
N ILE A 103 -0.27 -7.28 -13.84
CA ILE A 103 -1.62 -6.70 -13.75
C ILE A 103 -2.21 -6.92 -12.35
N THR A 104 -2.04 -8.12 -11.79
CA THR A 104 -2.48 -8.43 -10.42
C THR A 104 -1.75 -7.57 -9.39
N ALA A 105 -0.43 -7.42 -9.52
CA ALA A 105 0.37 -6.60 -8.62
C ALA A 105 -0.04 -5.12 -8.67
N THR A 106 -0.37 -4.59 -9.85
CA THR A 106 -0.87 -3.23 -9.99
C THR A 106 -2.20 -3.03 -9.28
N TRP A 107 -3.15 -3.94 -9.46
CA TRP A 107 -4.43 -3.87 -8.77
C TRP A 107 -4.24 -3.84 -7.25
N VAL A 108 -3.45 -4.78 -6.72
CA VAL A 108 -3.21 -4.91 -5.27
C VAL A 108 -2.48 -3.69 -4.71
N SER A 109 -1.41 -3.22 -5.36
CA SER A 109 -0.64 -2.05 -4.91
C SER A 109 -1.47 -0.77 -4.91
N ALA A 110 -2.28 -0.56 -5.94
CA ALA A 110 -3.16 0.61 -6.02
C ALA A 110 -4.23 0.60 -4.92
N TYR A 111 -4.96 -0.51 -4.75
CA TYR A 111 -5.98 -0.61 -3.70
C TYR A 111 -5.41 -0.60 -2.28
N ARG A 112 -4.20 -1.13 -2.07
CA ARG A 112 -3.47 -0.98 -0.81
C ARG A 112 -3.19 0.50 -0.51
N THR A 113 -2.66 1.24 -1.49
CA THR A 113 -2.38 2.68 -1.35
C THR A 113 -3.66 3.47 -1.08
N ILE A 114 -4.75 3.17 -1.81
CA ILE A 114 -6.07 3.76 -1.60
C ILE A 114 -6.55 3.53 -0.17
N ASN A 115 -6.42 2.31 0.36
CA ASN A 115 -6.90 2.01 1.71
C ASN A 115 -6.13 2.77 2.79
N ILE A 116 -4.80 2.89 2.66
CA ILE A 116 -3.98 3.72 3.57
C ILE A 116 -4.47 5.17 3.53
N CYS A 117 -4.69 5.72 2.33
CA CYS A 117 -5.21 7.09 2.17
C CYS A 117 -6.61 7.25 2.78
N ASN A 118 -7.50 6.25 2.63
CA ASN A 118 -8.82 6.28 3.25
C ASN A 118 -8.72 6.34 4.78
N GLY A 119 -7.80 5.58 5.39
CA GLY A 119 -7.52 5.63 6.83
C GLY A 119 -7.08 7.02 7.29
N ILE A 120 -6.17 7.66 6.57
CA ILE A 120 -5.70 9.02 6.86
C ILE A 120 -6.86 10.02 6.77
N LEU A 121 -7.61 10.00 5.67
CA LEU A 121 -8.70 10.94 5.41
C LEU A 121 -9.86 10.77 6.40
N ALA A 122 -10.15 9.54 6.85
CA ALA A 122 -11.15 9.28 7.88
C ALA A 122 -10.75 9.85 9.25
N ASN A 123 -9.45 10.05 9.49
CA ASN A 123 -8.87 10.48 10.77
C ASN A 123 -8.22 11.86 10.69
N ILE A 124 -8.53 12.65 9.66
CA ILE A 124 -7.86 13.93 9.36
C ILE A 124 -8.04 14.98 10.46
N SER A 125 -9.08 14.86 11.29
CA SER A 125 -9.33 15.74 12.43
C SER A 125 -8.28 15.63 13.55
N ILE A 126 -7.54 14.52 13.61
CA ILE A 126 -6.46 14.28 14.58
C ILE A 126 -5.20 15.07 14.22
N VAL A 127 -5.02 15.40 12.94
CA VAL A 127 -3.88 16.20 12.46
C VAL A 127 -4.00 17.63 12.97
N ASP A 128 -2.87 18.18 13.38
CA ASP A 128 -2.76 19.55 13.85
C ASP A 128 -3.31 20.53 12.79
N PRO A 129 -4.09 21.55 13.19
CA PRO A 129 -4.71 22.48 12.25
C PRO A 129 -3.74 23.15 11.27
N ALA A 130 -2.48 23.36 11.68
CA ALA A 130 -1.45 23.97 10.84
C ALA A 130 -0.98 23.07 9.67
N ASP A 131 -1.14 21.75 9.79
CA ASP A 131 -0.71 20.76 8.80
C ASP A 131 -1.89 20.09 8.07
N ARG A 132 -3.12 20.26 8.57
CA ARG A 132 -4.29 19.48 8.14
C ARG A 132 -4.55 19.54 6.65
N ASP A 133 -4.63 20.75 6.08
CA ASP A 133 -4.93 20.95 4.67
C ASP A 133 -3.87 20.31 3.76
N ARG A 134 -2.60 20.35 4.20
CA ARG A 134 -1.49 19.71 3.49
C ARG A 134 -1.62 18.18 3.53
N VAL A 135 -1.83 17.60 4.71
CA VAL A 135 -1.98 16.14 4.88
C VAL A 135 -3.21 15.63 4.13
N GLU A 136 -4.33 16.34 4.18
CA GLU A 136 -5.55 16.01 3.45
C GLU A 136 -5.32 16.05 1.94
N GLY A 137 -4.69 17.12 1.44
CA GLY A 137 -4.40 17.30 0.02
C GLY A 137 -3.46 16.22 -0.52
N GLU A 138 -2.39 15.90 0.19
CA GLU A 138 -1.44 14.84 -0.19
C GLU A 138 -2.12 13.46 -0.24
N ALA A 139 -2.89 13.10 0.81
CA ALA A 139 -3.61 11.82 0.84
C ALA A 139 -4.71 11.73 -0.24
N ALA A 140 -5.46 12.82 -0.47
CA ALA A 140 -6.46 12.89 -1.51
C ALA A 140 -5.85 12.77 -2.91
N PHE A 141 -4.71 13.43 -3.15
CA PHE A 141 -3.97 13.33 -4.40
C PHE A 141 -3.50 11.89 -4.66
N LEU A 142 -2.86 11.25 -3.68
CA LEU A 142 -2.39 9.87 -3.81
C LEU A 142 -3.56 8.92 -4.13
N ARG A 143 -4.66 9.01 -3.37
CA ARG A 143 -5.87 8.21 -3.62
C ARG A 143 -6.43 8.44 -5.02
N GLY A 144 -6.59 9.71 -5.40
CA GLY A 144 -7.12 10.09 -6.72
C GLY A 144 -6.24 9.61 -7.86
N SER A 145 -4.92 9.71 -7.70
CA SER A 145 -3.94 9.27 -8.69
C SER A 145 -4.01 7.76 -8.93
N MET A 146 -4.18 6.95 -7.88
CA MET A 146 -4.34 5.50 -8.02
C MET A 146 -5.65 5.13 -8.71
N TYR A 147 -6.75 5.81 -8.38
CA TYR A 147 -8.01 5.62 -9.10
C TYR A 147 -7.90 6.02 -10.58
N PHE A 148 -7.18 7.10 -10.87
CA PHE A 148 -6.95 7.55 -12.24
C PHE A 148 -6.15 6.52 -13.05
N GLU A 149 -5.09 5.95 -12.48
CA GLU A 149 -4.33 4.89 -13.16
C GLU A 149 -5.17 3.64 -13.36
N LEU A 150 -5.89 3.19 -12.34
CA LEU A 150 -6.75 2.02 -12.45
C LEU A 150 -7.84 2.21 -13.53
N VAL A 151 -8.46 3.39 -13.63
CA VAL A 151 -9.56 3.56 -14.59
C VAL A 151 -9.02 3.59 -16.03
N LYS A 152 -7.82 4.13 -16.24
CA LYS A 152 -7.14 4.08 -17.54
C LYS A 152 -6.78 2.64 -17.95
N LEU A 153 -6.38 1.80 -17.00
CA LEU A 153 -5.88 0.45 -17.27
C LEU A 153 -6.99 -0.60 -17.37
N PHE A 154 -8.06 -0.48 -16.58
CA PHE A 154 -9.07 -1.54 -16.44
C PHE A 154 -10.45 -1.18 -16.99
N ALA A 155 -10.74 0.10 -17.27
CA ALA A 155 -12.00 0.51 -17.85
C ALA A 155 -11.83 0.93 -19.32
N LYS A 156 -12.95 1.03 -20.04
CA LYS A 156 -12.93 1.62 -21.39
C LYS A 156 -12.58 3.10 -21.31
N PRO A 157 -11.92 3.66 -22.34
CA PRO A 157 -11.65 5.10 -22.38
C PRO A 157 -12.97 5.88 -22.36
N TYR A 158 -12.95 7.08 -21.78
CA TYR A 158 -14.13 7.94 -21.69
C TYR A 158 -14.78 8.21 -23.06
N SER A 159 -13.98 8.26 -24.13
CA SER A 159 -14.45 8.43 -25.52
C SER A 159 -15.33 7.29 -26.02
N ALA A 160 -15.33 6.12 -25.38
CA ALA A 160 -16.20 4.99 -25.71
C ALA A 160 -17.68 5.20 -25.29
N GLY A 161 -18.01 6.35 -24.69
CA GLY A 161 -19.37 6.71 -24.28
C GLY A 161 -19.74 6.23 -22.87
N GLY A 162 -20.91 6.66 -22.40
CA GLY A 162 -21.42 6.37 -21.07
C GLY A 162 -21.96 4.94 -20.92
N GLY A 163 -22.09 4.48 -19.66
CA GLY A 163 -22.69 3.18 -19.31
C GLY A 163 -21.73 1.99 -19.31
N ASN A 164 -20.45 2.19 -19.62
CA ASN A 164 -19.43 1.16 -19.45
C ASN A 164 -19.09 1.00 -17.95
N PRO A 165 -18.92 -0.24 -17.44
CA PRO A 165 -18.46 -0.47 -16.08
C PRO A 165 -17.11 0.22 -15.82
N GLY A 166 -16.99 0.83 -14.65
CA GLY A 166 -15.73 1.37 -14.13
C GLY A 166 -15.10 0.43 -13.12
N LEU A 167 -14.65 1.01 -12.00
CA LEU A 167 -14.00 0.30 -10.91
C LEU A 167 -14.87 0.28 -9.65
N PRO A 168 -14.63 -0.65 -8.71
CA PRO A 168 -15.08 -0.51 -7.33
C PRO A 168 -14.55 0.80 -6.70
N LEU A 169 -15.45 1.70 -6.35
CA LEU A 169 -15.13 2.96 -5.67
C LEU A 169 -15.23 2.78 -4.15
N ILE A 170 -14.09 2.67 -3.49
CA ILE A 170 -13.92 2.43 -2.06
C ILE A 170 -13.25 3.66 -1.45
N ILE A 171 -14.05 4.52 -0.83
CA ILE A 171 -13.61 5.81 -0.26
C ILE A 171 -13.59 5.82 1.27
N SER A 172 -13.85 4.66 1.88
CA SER A 172 -13.83 4.43 3.32
C SER A 172 -12.77 3.37 3.66
N PRO A 173 -12.20 3.38 4.87
CA PRO A 173 -11.28 2.34 5.32
C PRO A 173 -11.93 0.96 5.28
N THR A 174 -11.15 -0.06 4.89
CA THR A 174 -11.53 -1.48 4.85
C THR A 174 -10.50 -2.35 5.56
#